data_AF-X0WKG8-F1
#
_entry.id   AF-X0WKG8-F1
#
_cell.length_a   1.000
_cell.length_b   1.000
_cell.length_c   1.000
_cell.angle_alpha   90.00
_cell.angle_beta   90.00
_cell.angle_gamma   90.00
#
_symmetry.space_group_name_H-M   'P 1'
#
loop_
_entity.id
_entity.type
_entity.pdbx_description
1 polymer ?
#
loop_
_entity_poly.entity_id
_entity_poly.type
_entity_poly.pdbx_seq_one_letter_code
_entity_poly.pdbx_strand_id
1 'polypeptide(L)'
;NIQPSLKNKEIIILSQIGTQIEKLFKTPQDIEWAIDQNDKIYLLQSRPITSLGKIESEDDLYWTRGYSDDYWNDPCTPLFFDLLGDQITKVVNIELNSIMGYSDMDKILLKLYNSHVYFNLNVLKKKVEYEIPKYTRNEDLLNYFPEGSGPYGKETMKNLPFRTPKRIFSEIRIMMHDPDGGIKKTADKYEIWSENTFIPYCYKFDSDLVALSTNKDLEGLIDLAKELDQIMVAHFRLIRYGIPVHNLGMNLTVRYMLT
;
A
#
# COMPACT_ATOMS: atom_id res chain seq x y z
N ASN A 1 -32.35 -19.62 -27.67
CA ASN A 1 -32.03 -18.41 -28.46
C ASN A 1 -31.86 -17.23 -27.55
N ILE A 2 -30.63 -16.81 -27.29
CA ILE A 2 -30.35 -15.55 -26.60
C ILE A 2 -30.31 -14.49 -27.70
N GLN A 3 -31.42 -13.76 -27.89
CA GLN A 3 -31.43 -12.58 -28.75
C GLN A 3 -31.20 -11.33 -27.87
N PRO A 4 -30.37 -10.38 -28.33
CA PRO A 4 -30.19 -9.11 -27.63
C PRO A 4 -31.51 -8.36 -27.49
N SER A 5 -31.77 -7.81 -26.31
CA SER A 5 -32.97 -6.99 -26.05
C SER A 5 -32.94 -5.62 -26.72
N LEU A 6 -31.80 -5.23 -27.31
CA LEU A 6 -31.59 -3.93 -27.96
C LEU A 6 -30.93 -4.07 -29.32
N LYS A 7 -31.32 -3.21 -30.25
CA LYS A 7 -30.65 -3.00 -31.55
C LYS A 7 -29.42 -2.11 -31.36
N ASN A 8 -28.41 -2.25 -32.21
CA ASN A 8 -27.19 -1.42 -32.16
C ASN A 8 -27.49 0.10 -32.17
N LYS A 9 -28.51 0.53 -32.92
CA LYS A 9 -28.94 1.93 -32.97
C LYS A 9 -29.46 2.42 -31.62
N GLU A 10 -30.24 1.60 -30.91
CA GLU A 10 -30.80 1.94 -29.59
C GLU A 10 -29.69 2.07 -28.55
N ILE A 11 -28.68 1.18 -28.60
CA ILE A 11 -27.50 1.23 -27.72
C ILE A 11 -26.74 2.56 -27.90
N ILE A 12 -26.50 2.98 -29.14
CA ILE A 12 -25.78 4.23 -29.42
C ILE A 12 -26.56 5.43 -28.86
N ILE A 13 -27.88 5.48 -29.10
CA ILE A 13 -28.72 6.59 -28.62
C ILE A 13 -28.77 6.61 -27.09
N LEU A 14 -28.98 5.47 -26.44
CA LEU A 14 -28.98 5.36 -24.98
C LEU A 14 -27.64 5.79 -24.37
N SER A 15 -26.51 5.41 -24.98
CA SER A 15 -25.17 5.83 -24.54
C SER A 15 -24.98 7.35 -24.64
N GLN A 16 -25.45 7.96 -25.74
CA GLN A 16 -25.41 9.41 -25.91
C GLN A 16 -26.29 10.13 -24.88
N ILE A 17 -27.50 9.62 -24.63
CA ILE A 17 -28.40 10.16 -23.60
C ILE A 17 -27.75 10.07 -22.21
N GLY A 18 -27.20 8.90 -21.86
CA GLY A 18 -26.48 8.70 -20.60
C GLY A 18 -25.33 9.68 -20.41
N THR A 19 -24.51 9.90 -21.45
CA THR A 19 -23.40 10.86 -21.43
C THR A 19 -23.89 12.31 -21.25
N GLN A 20 -25.00 12.68 -21.88
CA GLN A 20 -25.57 14.02 -21.73
C GLN A 20 -26.13 14.25 -20.33
N ILE A 21 -26.82 13.25 -19.77
CA ILE A 21 -27.36 13.28 -18.41
C ILE A 21 -26.21 13.39 -17.39
N GLU A 22 -25.17 12.57 -17.51
CA GLU A 22 -23.99 12.64 -16.65
C GLU A 22 -23.33 14.02 -16.71
N LYS A 23 -23.16 14.60 -17.90
CA LYS A 23 -22.63 15.96 -18.07
C LYS A 23 -23.51 17.03 -17.42
N LEU A 24 -24.83 16.88 -17.51
CA LEU A 24 -25.79 17.81 -16.91
C LEU A 24 -25.72 17.79 -15.37
N PHE A 25 -25.69 16.59 -14.78
CA PHE A 25 -25.64 16.40 -13.32
C PHE A 25 -24.22 16.42 -12.74
N LYS A 26 -23.18 16.47 -13.58
CA LYS A 26 -21.75 16.49 -13.22
C LYS A 26 -21.32 15.32 -12.31
N THR A 27 -22.08 14.24 -12.33
CA THR A 27 -21.86 13.03 -11.53
C THR A 27 -22.42 11.84 -12.28
N PRO A 28 -21.82 10.63 -12.15
CA PRO A 28 -22.38 9.42 -12.75
C PRO A 28 -23.82 9.17 -12.29
N GLN A 29 -24.70 8.81 -13.23
CA GLN A 29 -26.12 8.59 -12.96
C GLN A 29 -26.53 7.13 -13.21
N ASP A 30 -27.39 6.62 -12.35
CA ASP A 30 -28.21 5.42 -12.56
C ASP A 30 -29.53 5.87 -13.19
N ILE A 31 -29.85 5.33 -14.37
CA ILE A 31 -30.91 5.83 -15.26
C ILE A 31 -31.85 4.70 -15.64
N GLU A 32 -33.13 4.87 -15.31
CA GLU A 32 -34.20 3.99 -15.78
C GLU A 32 -34.85 4.58 -17.03
N TRP A 33 -35.03 3.74 -18.06
CA TRP A 33 -35.56 4.12 -19.36
C TRP A 33 -36.48 3.05 -19.92
N ALA A 34 -37.32 3.44 -20.89
CA ALA A 34 -38.18 2.53 -21.66
C ALA A 34 -38.20 2.92 -23.14
N ILE A 35 -38.44 1.94 -24.01
CA ILE A 35 -38.64 2.15 -25.46
C ILE A 35 -40.07 1.74 -25.78
N ASP A 36 -40.84 2.64 -26.39
CA ASP A 36 -42.19 2.32 -26.85
C ASP A 36 -42.21 1.59 -28.20
N GLN A 37 -43.38 1.13 -28.65
CA GLN A 37 -43.52 0.42 -29.93
C GLN A 37 -43.11 1.23 -31.18
N ASN A 38 -42.89 2.54 -31.05
CA ASN A 38 -42.46 3.42 -32.14
C ASN A 38 -40.95 3.74 -32.07
N ASP A 39 -40.18 2.92 -31.35
CA ASP A 39 -38.75 3.10 -31.08
C ASP A 39 -38.41 4.44 -30.36
N LYS A 40 -39.39 5.04 -29.66
CA LYS A 40 -39.16 6.27 -28.90
C LYS A 40 -38.71 5.94 -27.47
N ILE A 41 -37.60 6.55 -27.07
CA ILE A 41 -37.00 6.40 -25.74
C ILE A 41 -37.63 7.40 -24.77
N TYR A 42 -38.00 6.91 -23.58
CA TYR A 42 -38.46 7.70 -22.45
C TYR A 42 -37.52 7.49 -21.27
N LEU A 43 -37.20 8.59 -20.58
CA LEU A 43 -36.50 8.56 -19.30
C LEU A 43 -37.53 8.53 -18.19
N LEU A 44 -37.43 7.53 -17.32
CA LEU A 44 -38.38 7.30 -16.23
C LEU A 44 -37.82 7.84 -14.91
N GLN A 45 -36.52 7.60 -14.67
CA GLN A 45 -35.83 8.06 -13.47
C GLN A 45 -34.35 8.31 -13.76
N SER A 46 -33.76 9.26 -13.05
CA SER A 46 -32.31 9.45 -12.98
C SER A 46 -31.93 9.79 -11.54
N ARG A 47 -30.93 9.08 -10.99
CA ARG A 47 -30.39 9.34 -9.66
C ARG A 47 -28.87 9.21 -9.64
N PRO A 48 -28.15 9.97 -8.81
CA PRO A 48 -26.70 9.88 -8.74
C PRO A 48 -26.26 8.52 -8.20
N ILE A 49 -25.20 7.95 -8.79
CA ILE A 49 -24.53 6.77 -8.25
C ILE A 49 -23.67 7.24 -7.06
N THR A 50 -24.11 6.93 -5.84
CA THR A 50 -23.43 7.35 -4.61
C THR A 50 -22.37 6.37 -4.13
N SER A 51 -22.29 5.17 -4.73
CA SER A 51 -21.32 4.14 -4.39
C SER A 51 -19.94 4.37 -5.02
N LEU A 52 -19.88 5.17 -6.09
CA LEU A 52 -18.63 5.59 -6.69
C LEU A 52 -18.06 6.71 -5.80
N GLY A 53 -16.93 6.43 -5.14
CA GLY A 53 -16.18 7.46 -4.42
C GLY A 53 -15.83 8.63 -5.34
N LYS A 54 -15.49 9.80 -4.78
CA LYS A 54 -14.94 10.89 -5.58
C LYS A 54 -13.70 10.38 -6.30
N ILE A 55 -13.73 10.38 -7.63
CA ILE A 55 -12.53 10.21 -8.44
C ILE A 55 -11.76 11.53 -8.27
N GLU A 56 -10.87 11.57 -7.27
CA GLU A 56 -9.85 12.62 -7.20
C GLU A 56 -8.96 12.50 -8.44
N SER A 57 -8.39 13.64 -8.86
CA SER A 57 -7.60 13.79 -10.08
C SER A 57 -6.67 12.61 -10.34
N GLU A 58 -6.54 12.22 -11.62
CA GLU A 58 -5.57 11.25 -12.11
C GLU A 58 -4.16 11.62 -11.61
N ASP A 59 -3.78 11.13 -10.43
CA ASP A 59 -2.37 10.93 -10.15
C ASP A 59 -1.92 9.82 -11.10
N ASP A 60 -0.79 10.01 -11.79
CA ASP A 60 -0.09 8.96 -12.58
C ASP A 60 0.42 7.79 -11.70
N LEU A 61 -0.10 7.66 -10.48
CA LEU A 61 0.24 6.65 -9.49
C LEU A 61 -0.79 5.53 -9.51
N TYR A 62 -0.29 4.31 -9.66
CA TYR A 62 -1.08 3.10 -9.63
C TYR A 62 -0.99 2.46 -8.25
N TRP A 63 -2.12 1.96 -7.76
CA TRP A 63 -2.29 1.48 -6.39
C TRP A 63 -2.66 0.01 -6.38
N THR A 64 -2.16 -0.76 -5.41
CA THR A 64 -2.52 -2.17 -5.21
C THR A 64 -2.93 -2.45 -3.78
N ARG A 65 -3.92 -3.34 -3.63
CA ARG A 65 -4.27 -3.98 -2.36
C ARG A 65 -3.45 -5.21 -2.07
N GLY A 66 -2.86 -5.85 -3.10
CA GLY A 66 -2.24 -7.17 -2.93
C GLY A 66 -1.18 -7.19 -1.84
N TYR A 67 -0.37 -6.14 -1.72
CA TYR A 67 0.60 -6.05 -0.62
C TYR A 67 -0.02 -5.65 0.73
N SER A 68 -1.07 -4.82 0.72
CA SER A 68 -1.82 -4.48 1.94
C SER A 68 -2.58 -5.68 2.49
N ASP A 69 -3.09 -6.58 1.66
CA ASP A 69 -3.90 -7.71 2.11
C ASP A 69 -3.10 -8.70 2.98
N ASP A 70 -1.76 -8.66 2.94
CA ASP A 70 -0.89 -9.45 3.79
C ASP A 70 -0.58 -8.79 5.15
N TYR A 71 -0.58 -7.45 5.23
CA TYR A 71 -0.07 -6.71 6.40
C TYR A 71 -1.07 -5.72 7.03
N TRP A 72 -2.11 -5.32 6.28
CA TRP A 72 -3.10 -4.31 6.65
C TRP A 72 -4.42 -4.52 5.88
N ASN A 73 -4.97 -5.73 6.04
CA ASN A 73 -6.17 -6.17 5.33
C ASN A 73 -7.46 -5.54 5.86
N ASP A 74 -7.54 -5.35 7.18
CA ASP A 74 -8.74 -4.84 7.86
C ASP A 74 -9.05 -3.37 7.54
N PRO A 75 -10.34 -2.96 7.68
CA PRO A 75 -10.70 -1.55 7.58
C PRO A 75 -9.89 -0.67 8.54
N CYS A 76 -9.34 0.41 8.00
CA CYS A 76 -8.45 1.33 8.67
C CYS A 76 -9.11 2.70 8.83
N THR A 77 -9.07 3.24 10.05
CA THR A 77 -9.50 4.62 10.32
C THR A 77 -8.42 5.61 9.90
N PRO A 78 -8.76 6.86 9.57
CA PRO A 78 -7.76 7.89 9.24
C PRO A 78 -6.71 8.07 10.34
N LEU A 79 -7.10 8.05 11.62
CA LEU A 79 -6.15 8.17 12.73
C LEU A 79 -5.16 7.01 12.78
N PHE A 80 -5.63 5.77 12.64
CA PHE A 80 -4.74 4.61 12.65
C PHE A 80 -3.82 4.61 11.41
N PHE A 81 -4.35 5.04 10.26
CA PHE A 81 -3.56 5.23 9.06
C PHE A 81 -2.42 6.23 9.27
N ASP A 82 -2.70 7.39 9.86
CA ASP A 82 -1.68 8.42 10.08
C ASP A 82 -0.62 7.96 11.08
N LEU A 83 -1.01 7.31 12.19
CA LEU A 83 -0.08 6.86 13.22
C LEU A 83 0.91 5.80 12.72
N LEU A 84 0.42 4.79 11.97
CA LEU A 84 1.26 3.70 11.47
C LEU A 84 1.85 4.00 10.09
N GLY A 85 1.05 4.55 9.19
CA GLY A 85 1.40 4.80 7.80
C GLY A 85 2.51 5.84 7.63
N ASP A 86 2.58 6.84 8.50
CA ASP A 86 3.68 7.80 8.52
C ASP A 86 5.01 7.14 8.80
N GLN A 87 5.07 6.23 9.77
CA GLN A 87 6.31 5.54 10.14
C GLN A 87 6.74 4.57 9.03
N ILE A 88 5.81 3.84 8.42
CA ILE A 88 6.10 3.00 7.25
C ILE A 88 6.61 3.87 6.08
N THR A 89 5.99 5.01 5.83
CA THR A 89 6.41 5.88 4.71
C THR A 89 7.76 6.56 4.98
N LYS A 90 7.94 7.18 6.15
CA LYS A 90 9.13 7.97 6.49
C LYS A 90 10.33 7.08 6.80
N VAL A 91 10.16 6.04 7.62
CA VAL A 91 11.26 5.20 8.10
C VAL A 91 11.52 4.01 7.18
N VAL A 92 10.48 3.26 6.80
CA VAL A 92 10.62 2.02 6.02
C VAL A 92 10.84 2.30 4.53
N ASN A 93 10.21 3.33 3.96
CA ASN A 93 10.42 3.70 2.57
C ASN A 93 11.51 4.77 2.41
N ILE A 94 11.29 6.00 2.89
CA ILE A 94 12.17 7.14 2.58
C ILE A 94 13.56 6.98 3.22
N GLU A 95 13.65 6.78 4.53
CA GLU A 95 14.93 6.67 5.25
C GLU A 95 15.72 5.44 4.76
N LEU A 96 15.07 4.28 4.63
CA LEU A 96 15.72 3.07 4.10
C LEU A 96 16.29 3.28 2.69
N ASN A 97 15.49 3.78 1.75
CA ASN A 97 15.96 3.98 0.38
C ASN A 97 17.11 4.99 0.31
N SER A 98 17.10 6.00 1.18
CA SER A 98 18.20 6.95 1.35
C SER A 98 19.48 6.25 1.82
N ILE A 99 19.39 5.35 2.80
CA ILE A 99 20.52 4.53 3.27
C ILE A 99 21.02 3.61 2.15
N MET A 100 20.12 2.92 1.45
CA MET A 100 20.46 1.97 0.38
C MET A 100 20.98 2.64 -0.89
N GLY A 101 20.73 3.94 -1.08
CA GLY A 101 21.16 4.69 -2.27
C GLY A 101 20.22 4.56 -3.46
N TYR A 102 18.95 4.28 -3.19
CA TYR A 102 17.90 4.23 -4.19
C TYR A 102 17.26 5.62 -4.30
N SER A 103 17.90 6.47 -5.10
CA SER A 103 17.50 7.87 -5.30
C SER A 103 16.25 8.02 -6.17
N ASP A 104 15.97 7.04 -7.03
CA ASP A 104 14.82 7.02 -7.91
C ASP A 104 13.71 6.19 -7.27
N MET A 105 13.14 6.63 -6.14
CA MET A 105 12.02 5.97 -5.46
C MET A 105 10.96 7.01 -5.11
N ASP A 106 9.69 6.69 -5.34
CA ASP A 106 8.62 7.60 -4.94
C ASP A 106 8.52 7.70 -3.42
N LYS A 107 8.25 8.91 -2.95
CA LYS A 107 8.10 9.21 -1.53
C LYS A 107 6.72 8.80 -1.01
N ILE A 108 5.70 8.89 -1.85
CA ILE A 108 4.33 8.49 -1.50
C ILE A 108 4.24 6.96 -1.61
N LEU A 109 4.20 6.30 -0.45
CA LEU A 109 4.12 4.84 -0.37
C LEU A 109 2.68 4.34 -0.28
N LEU A 110 1.87 4.98 0.56
CA LEU A 110 0.57 4.50 0.96
C LEU A 110 -0.53 5.48 0.58
N LYS A 111 -1.72 4.95 0.31
CA LYS A 111 -2.96 5.71 0.16
C LYS A 111 -4.07 5.04 0.97
N LEU A 112 -4.77 5.82 1.78
CA LEU A 112 -6.03 5.41 2.39
C LEU A 112 -7.17 5.72 1.41
N TYR A 113 -7.93 4.70 1.01
CA TYR A 113 -9.10 4.87 0.15
C TYR A 113 -10.21 3.94 0.61
N ASN A 114 -11.39 4.50 0.87
CA ASN A 114 -12.57 3.77 1.34
C ASN A 114 -12.27 2.83 2.53
N SER A 115 -11.59 3.37 3.55
CA SER A 115 -11.14 2.64 4.75
C SER A 115 -10.16 1.50 4.47
N HIS A 116 -9.50 1.46 3.32
CA HIS A 116 -8.54 0.42 2.98
C HIS A 116 -7.20 1.06 2.60
N VAL A 117 -6.11 0.48 3.06
CA VAL A 117 -4.76 0.91 2.71
C VAL A 117 -4.36 0.31 1.37
N TYR A 118 -3.70 1.09 0.53
CA TYR A 118 -3.15 0.68 -0.76
C TYR A 118 -1.67 1.05 -0.83
N PHE A 119 -0.87 0.22 -1.51
CA PHE A 119 0.54 0.52 -1.79
C PHE A 119 0.74 1.04 -3.21
N ASN A 120 1.70 1.94 -3.36
CA ASN A 120 2.14 2.47 -4.64
C ASN A 120 2.88 1.37 -5.45
N LEU A 121 2.30 0.99 -6.60
CA LEU A 121 2.84 -0.06 -7.47
C LEU A 121 4.20 0.30 -8.08
N ASN A 122 4.52 1.59 -8.24
CA ASN A 122 5.83 2.01 -8.73
C ASN A 122 6.94 1.77 -7.70
N VAL A 123 6.64 2.01 -6.42
CA VAL A 123 7.54 1.67 -5.31
C VAL A 123 7.80 0.16 -5.26
N LEU A 124 6.73 -0.66 -5.31
CA LEU A 124 6.86 -2.12 -5.29
C LEU A 124 7.63 -2.65 -6.51
N LYS A 125 7.33 -2.14 -7.71
CA LYS A 125 8.05 -2.47 -8.95
C LYS A 125 9.55 -2.24 -8.83
N LYS A 126 9.95 -1.08 -8.32
CA LYS A 126 11.37 -0.75 -8.13
C LYS A 126 12.03 -1.62 -7.07
N LYS A 127 11.32 -2.01 -6.01
CA LYS A 127 11.80 -3.02 -5.06
C LYS A 127 12.06 -4.36 -5.76
N VAL A 128 11.18 -4.80 -6.67
CA VAL A 128 11.42 -6.01 -7.48
C VAL A 128 12.70 -5.87 -8.34
N GLU A 129 12.95 -4.70 -8.94
CA GLU A 129 14.16 -4.45 -9.74
C GLU A 129 15.45 -4.43 -8.91
N TYR A 130 15.41 -3.83 -7.72
CA TYR A 130 16.60 -3.60 -6.89
C TYR A 130 16.89 -4.75 -5.93
N GLU A 131 15.87 -5.44 -5.41
CA GLU A 131 16.01 -6.39 -4.29
C GLU A 131 15.80 -7.85 -4.69
N ILE A 132 15.03 -8.13 -5.75
CA ILE A 132 14.54 -9.48 -6.02
C ILE A 132 15.13 -10.03 -7.34
N PRO A 133 16.08 -10.97 -7.28
CA PRO A 133 16.63 -11.60 -8.47
C PRO A 133 15.57 -12.29 -9.32
N LYS A 134 15.75 -12.30 -10.66
CA LYS A 134 14.76 -12.85 -11.60
C LYS A 134 14.32 -14.28 -11.26
N TYR A 135 15.26 -15.14 -10.85
CA TYR A 135 15.00 -16.56 -10.59
C TYR A 135 14.20 -16.81 -9.29
N THR A 136 14.05 -15.82 -8.42
CA THR A 136 13.33 -15.96 -7.13
C THR A 136 11.91 -15.39 -7.19
N ARG A 137 11.51 -14.83 -8.35
CA ARG A 137 10.19 -14.20 -8.55
C ARG A 137 9.14 -15.26 -8.86
N ASN A 138 8.59 -15.84 -7.80
CA ASN A 138 7.54 -16.87 -7.87
C ASN A 138 6.13 -16.25 -7.92
N GLU A 139 5.11 -17.09 -8.05
CA GLU A 139 3.71 -16.64 -8.13
C GLU A 139 3.24 -15.92 -6.85
N ASP A 140 3.71 -16.33 -5.67
CA ASP A 140 3.35 -15.68 -4.40
C ASP A 140 3.76 -14.20 -4.39
N LEU A 141 5.00 -13.90 -4.79
CA LEU A 141 5.46 -12.53 -4.96
C LEU A 141 4.65 -11.77 -6.01
N LEU A 142 4.34 -12.44 -7.13
CA LEU A 142 3.66 -11.81 -8.26
C LEU A 142 2.19 -11.51 -7.95
N ASN A 143 1.57 -12.17 -6.96
CA ASN A 143 0.19 -11.89 -6.53
C ASN A 143 -0.04 -10.47 -6.00
N TYR A 144 1.02 -9.73 -5.67
CA TYR A 144 0.91 -8.31 -5.31
C TYR A 144 0.61 -7.39 -6.50
N PHE A 145 0.70 -7.91 -7.72
CA PHE A 145 0.63 -7.18 -8.96
C PHE A 145 -0.57 -7.62 -9.82
N PRO A 146 -1.15 -6.72 -10.63
CA PRO A 146 -2.24 -7.05 -11.53
C PRO A 146 -1.84 -8.11 -12.57
N GLU A 147 -2.83 -8.81 -13.11
CA GLU A 147 -2.61 -9.80 -14.16
C GLU A 147 -2.13 -9.18 -15.49
N GLY A 148 -1.45 -9.99 -16.30
CA GLY A 148 -1.06 -9.65 -17.68
C GLY A 148 0.27 -8.91 -17.84
N SER A 149 0.43 -8.27 -18.99
CA SER A 149 1.68 -7.65 -19.49
C SER A 149 1.72 -6.12 -19.39
N GLY A 150 0.78 -5.51 -18.66
CA GLY A 150 0.78 -4.07 -18.42
C GLY A 150 2.04 -3.58 -17.67
N PRO A 151 2.21 -2.26 -17.49
CA PRO A 151 3.41 -1.66 -16.88
C PRO A 151 3.72 -2.15 -15.45
N TYR A 152 2.69 -2.65 -14.76
CA TYR A 152 2.75 -3.26 -13.43
C TYR A 152 2.29 -4.72 -13.41
N GLY A 153 2.05 -5.34 -14.58
CA GLY A 153 1.51 -6.69 -14.67
C GLY A 153 2.50 -7.77 -14.20
N LYS A 154 1.99 -8.93 -13.78
CA LYS A 154 2.81 -10.08 -13.35
C LYS A 154 3.88 -10.47 -14.36
N GLU A 155 3.54 -10.52 -15.65
CA GLU A 155 4.50 -10.87 -16.71
C GLU A 155 5.63 -9.85 -16.80
N THR A 156 5.30 -8.57 -16.63
CA THR A 156 6.28 -7.48 -16.60
C THR A 156 7.19 -7.65 -15.39
N MET A 157 6.64 -7.79 -14.19
CA MET A 157 7.42 -7.92 -12.94
C MET A 157 8.37 -9.12 -12.97
N LYS A 158 7.91 -10.25 -13.50
CA LYS A 158 8.73 -11.46 -13.67
C LYS A 158 9.97 -11.20 -14.54
N ASN A 159 9.82 -10.39 -15.58
CA ASN A 159 10.85 -10.15 -16.59
C ASN A 159 11.76 -8.92 -16.32
N LEU A 160 11.40 -8.05 -15.37
CA LEU A 160 12.17 -6.84 -15.03
C LEU A 160 13.66 -7.12 -14.81
N PRO A 161 14.58 -6.22 -15.21
CA PRO A 161 16.00 -6.40 -14.92
C PRO A 161 16.24 -6.46 -13.41
N PHE A 162 17.27 -7.22 -12.99
CA PHE A 162 17.78 -7.16 -11.63
C PHE A 162 19.03 -6.28 -11.61
N ARG A 163 19.04 -5.25 -10.76
CA ARG A 163 20.08 -4.22 -10.74
C ARG A 163 21.23 -4.62 -9.80
N THR A 164 21.93 -5.69 -10.12
CA THR A 164 22.98 -6.29 -9.26
C THR A 164 23.99 -5.28 -8.70
N PRO A 165 24.56 -4.32 -9.48
CA PRO A 165 25.49 -3.35 -8.91
C PRO A 165 24.84 -2.49 -7.82
N LYS A 166 23.60 -2.03 -8.05
CA LYS A 166 22.85 -1.23 -7.07
C LYS A 166 22.59 -2.03 -5.79
N ARG A 167 22.26 -3.33 -5.92
CA ARG A 167 22.08 -4.24 -4.78
C ARG A 167 23.37 -4.43 -3.97
N ILE A 168 24.50 -4.63 -4.63
CA ILE A 168 25.79 -4.81 -3.94
C ILE A 168 26.19 -3.51 -3.21
N PHE A 169 26.05 -2.36 -3.89
CA PHE A 169 26.31 -1.08 -3.25
C PHE A 169 25.36 -0.81 -2.08
N SER A 170 24.09 -1.23 -2.15
CA SER A 170 23.15 -1.03 -1.04
C SER A 170 23.55 -1.81 0.21
N GLU A 171 24.04 -3.05 0.09
CA GLU A 171 24.59 -3.80 1.23
C GLU A 171 25.79 -3.08 1.88
N ILE A 172 26.73 -2.59 1.07
CA ILE A 172 27.89 -1.84 1.58
C ILE A 172 27.42 -0.59 2.33
N ARG A 173 26.44 0.13 1.77
CA ARG A 173 25.91 1.34 2.41
C ARG A 173 25.15 1.04 3.69
N ILE A 174 24.39 -0.06 3.77
CA ILE A 174 23.78 -0.53 5.02
C ILE A 174 24.88 -0.76 6.06
N MET A 175 25.92 -1.53 5.73
CA MET A 175 27.01 -1.81 6.67
C MET A 175 27.74 -0.55 7.18
N MET A 176 27.81 0.51 6.37
CA MET A 176 28.47 1.77 6.74
C MET A 176 27.57 2.75 7.50
N HIS A 177 26.30 2.87 7.11
CA HIS A 177 25.40 3.91 7.61
C HIS A 177 24.39 3.40 8.64
N ASP A 178 24.05 2.11 8.61
CA ASP A 178 23.17 1.46 9.59
C ASP A 178 23.58 -0.01 9.80
N PRO A 179 24.68 -0.25 10.53
CA PRO A 179 25.26 -1.58 10.69
C PRO A 179 24.35 -2.56 11.46
N ASP A 180 23.37 -2.06 12.21
CA ASP A 180 22.39 -2.88 12.92
C ASP A 180 21.36 -3.47 11.96
N GLY A 181 21.20 -2.90 10.75
CA GLY A 181 20.36 -3.42 9.68
C GLY A 181 20.94 -4.59 8.89
N GLY A 182 22.15 -5.05 9.24
CA GLY A 182 22.78 -6.19 8.58
C GLY A 182 22.10 -7.53 8.91
N ILE A 183 21.91 -8.38 7.91
CA ILE A 183 21.11 -9.63 8.00
C ILE A 183 21.44 -10.56 9.17
N LYS A 184 22.69 -10.56 9.65
CA LYS A 184 23.15 -11.39 10.77
C LYS A 184 23.00 -10.74 12.15
N LYS A 185 22.61 -9.46 12.19
CA LYS A 185 22.57 -8.64 13.42
C LYS A 185 21.17 -8.13 13.71
N THR A 186 20.36 -7.86 12.69
CA THR A 186 19.06 -7.19 12.86
C THR A 186 18.15 -7.91 13.85
N ALA A 187 18.09 -9.25 13.81
CA ALA A 187 17.28 -10.05 14.72
C ALA A 187 17.75 -9.90 16.18
N ASP A 188 19.03 -10.13 16.45
CA ASP A 188 19.62 -9.99 17.78
C ASP A 188 19.44 -8.56 18.32
N LYS A 189 19.60 -7.54 17.45
CA LYS A 189 19.39 -6.14 17.81
C LYS A 189 17.94 -5.84 18.15
N TYR A 190 17.01 -6.46 17.44
CA TYR A 190 15.58 -6.35 17.72
C TYR A 190 15.21 -7.00 19.05
N GLU A 191 15.77 -8.17 19.35
CA GLU A 191 15.57 -8.86 20.63
C GLU A 191 16.12 -8.03 21.79
N ILE A 192 17.38 -7.55 21.68
CA ILE A 192 18.00 -6.68 22.68
C ILE A 192 17.19 -5.41 22.93
N TRP A 193 16.70 -4.75 21.87
CA TRP A 193 15.86 -3.56 22.02
C TRP A 193 14.51 -3.90 22.67
N SER A 194 13.91 -5.03 22.29
CA SER A 194 12.63 -5.48 22.83
C SER A 194 12.73 -5.73 24.33
N GLU A 195 13.74 -6.48 24.77
CA GLU A 195 13.94 -6.86 26.18
C GLU A 195 14.37 -5.67 27.04
N ASN A 196 15.30 -4.84 26.56
CA ASN A 196 15.91 -3.80 27.39
C ASN A 196 15.17 -2.46 27.32
N THR A 197 14.36 -2.22 26.29
CA THR A 197 13.69 -0.93 26.07
C THR A 197 12.17 -1.09 25.97
N PHE A 198 11.68 -1.85 24.98
CA PHE A 198 10.26 -1.86 24.65
C PHE A 198 9.40 -2.50 25.74
N ILE A 199 9.75 -3.71 26.20
CA ILE A 199 8.98 -4.44 27.22
C ILE A 199 8.94 -3.66 28.55
N PRO A 200 10.07 -3.17 29.11
CA PRO A 200 10.05 -2.32 30.30
C PRO A 200 9.21 -1.06 30.11
N TYR A 201 9.29 -0.43 28.93
CA TYR A 201 8.50 0.73 28.60
C TYR A 201 6.99 0.42 28.57
N CYS A 202 6.55 -0.70 28.01
CA CYS A 202 5.13 -1.08 28.00
C CYS A 202 4.55 -1.17 29.41
N TYR A 203 5.27 -1.75 30.37
CA TYR A 203 4.82 -1.81 31.76
C TYR A 203 4.67 -0.41 32.39
N LYS A 204 5.61 0.49 32.12
CA LYS A 204 5.53 1.88 32.56
C LYS A 204 4.36 2.61 31.88
N PHE A 205 4.24 2.45 30.56
CA PHE A 205 3.22 3.09 29.73
C PHE A 205 1.81 2.75 30.22
N ASP A 206 1.51 1.48 30.48
CA ASP A 206 0.18 1.07 30.97
C ASP A 206 -0.16 1.72 32.31
N SER A 207 0.80 1.78 33.23
CA SER A 207 0.64 2.45 34.52
C SER A 207 0.39 3.96 34.35
N ASP A 208 1.20 4.62 33.53
CA ASP A 208 1.12 6.06 33.29
C ASP A 208 -0.19 6.42 32.57
N LEU A 209 -0.59 5.62 31.57
CA LEU A 209 -1.83 5.80 30.83
C LEU A 209 -3.05 5.73 31.75
N VAL A 210 -3.10 4.75 32.65
CA VAL A 210 -4.20 4.61 33.62
C VAL A 210 -4.24 5.81 34.58
N ALA A 211 -3.09 6.22 35.12
CA ALA A 211 -3.00 7.34 36.05
C ALA A 211 -3.45 8.66 35.39
N LEU A 212 -2.91 8.97 34.22
CA LEU A 212 -3.22 10.18 33.46
C LEU A 212 -4.68 10.22 33.01
N SER A 213 -5.22 9.10 32.53
CA SER A 213 -6.63 8.98 32.13
C SER A 213 -7.58 9.18 33.30
N THR A 214 -7.25 8.61 34.47
CA THR A 214 -8.06 8.76 35.69
C THR A 214 -8.09 10.22 36.15
N ASN A 215 -6.95 10.90 36.06
CA ASN A 215 -6.83 12.32 36.42
C ASN A 215 -7.34 13.27 35.33
N LYS A 216 -7.73 12.75 34.16
CA LYS A 216 -8.10 13.53 32.96
C LYS A 216 -7.03 14.54 32.56
N ASP A 217 -5.77 14.18 32.75
CA ASP A 217 -4.62 15.01 32.41
C ASP A 217 -4.32 14.90 30.91
N LEU A 218 -4.86 15.84 30.14
CA LEU A 218 -4.71 15.85 28.68
C LEU A 218 -3.28 16.17 28.24
N GLU A 219 -2.58 17.06 28.95
CA GLU A 219 -1.21 17.42 28.60
C GLU A 219 -0.28 16.23 28.82
N GLY A 220 -0.42 15.53 29.95
CA GLY A 220 0.33 14.31 30.22
C GLY A 220 0.05 13.20 29.21
N LEU A 221 -1.21 13.03 28.76
CA LEU A 221 -1.54 12.05 27.71
C LEU A 221 -0.88 12.36 26.37
N ILE A 222 -0.80 13.66 26.00
CA ILE A 222 -0.11 14.10 24.79
C ILE A 222 1.40 13.81 24.89
N ASP A 223 2.00 14.08 26.04
CA ASP A 223 3.42 13.83 26.24
C ASP A 223 3.75 12.33 26.28
N LEU A 224 2.87 11.50 26.88
CA LEU A 224 2.99 10.05 26.85
C LEU A 224 2.91 9.52 25.40
N ALA A 225 2.02 10.08 24.56
CA ALA A 225 1.92 9.71 23.15
C ALA A 225 3.19 10.08 22.36
N LYS A 226 3.81 11.22 22.65
CA LYS A 226 5.10 11.61 22.04
C LYS A 226 6.24 10.68 22.47
N GLU A 227 6.29 10.28 23.74
CA GLU A 227 7.27 9.32 24.25
C GLU A 227 7.12 7.97 23.52
N LEU A 228 5.87 7.51 23.35
CA LEU A 228 5.58 6.27 22.62
C LEU A 228 6.07 6.34 21.17
N ASP A 229 5.77 7.44 20.46
CA ASP A 229 6.21 7.61 19.07
C ASP A 229 7.74 7.57 18.97
N GLN A 230 8.45 8.26 19.87
CA GLN A 230 9.92 8.27 19.91
C GLN A 230 10.52 6.87 20.13
N ILE A 231 9.96 6.09 21.06
CA ILE A 231 10.42 4.73 21.35
C ILE A 231 10.13 3.81 20.17
N MET A 232 8.95 3.94 19.55
CA MET A 232 8.53 3.09 18.44
C MET A 232 9.30 3.34 17.14
N VAL A 233 9.97 4.49 16.94
CA VAL A 233 10.84 4.67 15.76
C VAL A 233 11.89 3.56 15.66
N ALA A 234 12.44 3.07 16.78
CA ALA A 234 13.43 2.00 16.78
C ALA A 234 12.87 0.68 16.22
N HIS A 235 11.61 0.34 16.54
CA HIS A 235 10.90 -0.79 15.94
C HIS A 235 10.95 -0.70 14.41
N PHE A 236 10.47 0.42 13.84
CA PHE A 236 10.43 0.62 12.39
C PHE A 236 11.82 0.59 11.74
N ARG A 237 12.84 1.14 12.40
CA ARG A 237 14.23 1.11 11.91
C ARG A 237 14.83 -0.29 11.86
N LEU A 238 14.41 -1.19 12.73
CA LEU A 238 14.90 -2.57 12.76
C LEU A 238 14.10 -3.46 11.79
N ILE A 239 12.76 -3.34 11.76
CA ILE A 239 11.92 -4.18 10.88
C ILE A 239 11.98 -3.79 9.40
N ARG A 240 12.42 -2.56 9.06
CA ARG A 240 12.54 -2.11 7.67
C ARG A 240 13.51 -2.93 6.82
N TYR A 241 14.39 -3.71 7.44
CA TYR A 241 15.26 -4.64 6.71
C TYR A 241 14.58 -6.01 6.54
N GLY A 242 13.81 -6.44 7.54
CA GLY A 242 13.01 -7.66 7.48
C GLY A 242 12.04 -7.66 6.30
N ILE A 243 11.12 -6.70 6.26
CA ILE A 243 9.96 -6.73 5.35
C ILE A 243 10.35 -6.54 3.86
N PRO A 244 11.03 -5.45 3.46
CA PRO A 244 11.36 -5.20 2.04
C PRO A 244 12.72 -5.76 1.56
N VAL A 245 13.67 -6.11 2.44
CA VAL A 245 15.04 -6.54 2.04
C VAL A 245 15.26 -8.04 2.28
N HIS A 246 14.80 -8.58 3.42
CA HIS A 246 15.08 -9.96 3.81
C HIS A 246 13.91 -10.94 3.63
N ASN A 247 12.65 -10.49 3.55
CA ASN A 247 11.50 -11.41 3.47
C ASN A 247 11.04 -11.67 2.02
N LEU A 248 10.86 -10.62 1.21
CA LEU A 248 10.32 -10.72 -0.16
C LEU A 248 11.20 -11.51 -1.14
N GLY A 249 12.52 -11.45 -1.03
CA GLY A 249 13.42 -12.23 -1.89
C GLY A 249 13.99 -13.47 -1.21
N MET A 250 14.40 -13.33 0.05
CA MET A 250 15.29 -14.28 0.73
C MET A 250 14.53 -15.48 1.34
N ASN A 251 13.35 -15.28 1.93
CA ASN A 251 12.54 -16.38 2.46
C ASN A 251 12.04 -17.32 1.34
N LEU A 252 11.68 -16.74 0.20
CA LEU A 252 11.33 -17.48 -1.02
C LEU A 252 12.53 -18.21 -1.64
N THR A 253 13.72 -17.59 -1.64
CA THR A 253 14.96 -18.22 -2.13
C THR A 253 15.40 -19.39 -1.25
N VAL A 254 15.35 -19.21 0.07
CA VAL A 254 15.73 -20.25 1.05
C VAL A 254 14.75 -21.43 0.97
N ARG A 255 13.44 -21.19 0.82
CA ARG A 255 12.48 -22.27 0.57
C ARG A 255 12.75 -23.02 -0.72
N TYR A 256 13.08 -22.32 -1.82
CA TYR A 256 13.37 -22.96 -3.12
C TYR A 256 14.70 -23.73 -3.16
N MET A 257 15.71 -23.34 -2.37
CA MET A 257 16.98 -24.06 -2.29
C MET A 257 16.96 -25.25 -1.32
N LEU A 258 15.97 -25.32 -0.44
CA LEU A 258 15.80 -26.39 0.56
C LEU A 258 14.75 -27.44 0.15
N THR A 259 14.11 -27.29 -1.02
CA THR A 259 13.23 -28.27 -1.68
C THR A 259 13.81 -28.69 -3.00
#